data_AF-A0A0F7HIR0-F1
#
_entry.id   AF-A0A0F7HIR0-F1
#
_cell.length_a   1.000
_cell.length_b   1.000
_cell.length_c   1.000
_cell.angle_alpha   90.00
_cell.angle_beta   90.00
_cell.angle_gamma   90.00
#
_symmetry.space_group_name_H-M   'P 1'
#
loop_
_entity.id
_entity.type
_entity.pdbx_description
1 polymer ?
#
loop_
_entity_poly.entity_id
_entity_poly.type
_entity_poly.pdbx_seq_one_letter_code
_entity_poly.pdbx_strand_id
1 'polypeptide(L)'
;MVSFVNLVSGKWAIPILYRLMVIDGPIRFSELQRAVAPIAQKELTRQLRQFEQCGLVTRQVFPEVPPRVEYQITPLGKTLRPTLDSLAAWMRDHAPQLIGSQ
;
A
#
# COMPACT_ATOMS: atom_id res chain seq x y z
N MET A 1 16.49 -0.10 -8.98
CA MET A 1 16.55 -0.51 -7.55
C MET A 1 16.29 0.67 -6.62
N VAL A 2 17.08 1.75 -6.64
CA VAL A 2 16.88 2.96 -5.81
C VAL A 2 15.48 3.57 -5.94
N SER A 3 14.93 3.66 -7.16
CA SER A 3 13.58 4.20 -7.40
C SER A 3 12.47 3.38 -6.74
N PHE A 4 12.65 2.06 -6.64
CA PHE A 4 11.69 1.19 -5.97
C PHE A 4 11.80 1.32 -4.44
N VAL A 5 13.02 1.44 -3.91
CA VAL A 5 13.23 1.71 -2.49
C VAL A 5 12.54 3.03 -2.09
N ASN A 6 12.64 4.08 -2.91
CA ASN A 6 11.95 5.34 -2.66
C ASN A 6 10.41 5.22 -2.69
N LEU A 7 9.87 4.28 -3.48
CA LEU A 7 8.44 3.99 -3.52
C LEU A 7 7.97 3.36 -2.20
N VAL A 8 8.73 2.40 -1.66
CA VAL A 8 8.32 1.60 -0.50
C VAL A 8 8.83 2.13 0.85
N SER A 9 9.78 3.08 0.86
CA SER A 9 10.38 3.64 2.08
C SER A 9 9.47 4.61 2.84
N GLY A 10 8.39 5.08 2.21
CA GLY A 10 7.44 5.96 2.86
C GLY A 10 6.62 5.23 3.93
N LYS A 11 6.34 5.93 5.05
CA LYS A 11 5.52 5.44 6.19
C LYS A 11 4.24 4.70 5.77
N TRP A 12 3.62 5.13 4.68
CA TRP A 12 2.31 4.64 4.24
C TRP A 12 2.36 3.60 3.12
N ALA A 13 3.51 3.41 2.47
CA ALA A 13 3.57 2.59 1.28
C ALA A 13 3.23 1.11 1.58
N ILE A 14 3.90 0.54 2.58
CA ILE A 14 3.67 -0.84 3.02
C ILE A 14 2.25 -1.03 3.59
N PRO A 15 1.73 -0.18 4.50
CA PRO A 15 0.35 -0.31 4.99
C PRO A 15 -0.72 -0.30 3.89
N ILE A 16 -0.58 0.56 2.88
CA ILE A 16 -1.53 0.64 1.76
C ILE A 16 -1.48 -0.66 0.93
N LEU A 17 -0.29 -1.08 0.51
CA LEU A 17 -0.12 -2.30 -0.29
C LEU A 17 -0.62 -3.54 0.45
N TYR A 18 -0.24 -3.68 1.73
CA TYR A 18 -0.69 -4.79 2.56
C TYR A 18 -2.21 -4.81 2.69
N ARG A 19 -2.84 -3.65 2.92
CA ARG A 19 -4.30 -3.58 3.00
C ARG A 19 -4.97 -4.01 1.70
N LEU A 20 -4.47 -3.54 0.55
CA LEU A 20 -4.98 -3.94 -0.77
C LEU A 20 -4.80 -5.44 -1.05
N MET A 21 -3.70 -6.04 -0.59
CA MET A 21 -3.48 -7.49 -0.67
C MET A 21 -4.44 -8.29 0.20
N VAL A 22 -4.76 -7.80 1.41
CA VAL A 22 -5.68 -8.48 2.33
C VAL A 22 -7.13 -8.42 1.84
N ILE A 23 -7.55 -7.31 1.25
CA ILE A 23 -8.89 -7.18 0.66
C ILE A 23 -9.05 -8.10 -0.55
N ASP A 24 -7.99 -8.23 -1.34
CA ASP A 24 -7.94 -8.99 -2.59
C ASP A 24 -9.12 -8.74 -3.54
N GLY A 25 -9.50 -7.48 -3.66
CA GLY A 25 -10.67 -7.03 -4.42
C GLY A 25 -10.68 -5.51 -4.59
N PRO A 26 -11.61 -4.97 -5.40
CA PRO A 26 -11.77 -3.54 -5.55
C PRO A 26 -12.23 -2.89 -4.24
N ILE A 27 -11.62 -1.75 -3.88
CA ILE A 27 -12.00 -0.94 -2.71
C ILE A 27 -12.11 0.53 -3.09
N ARG A 28 -13.11 1.23 -2.54
CA ARG A 28 -13.28 2.67 -2.76
C ARG A 28 -12.22 3.47 -2.01
N PHE A 29 -11.88 4.65 -2.54
CA PHE A 29 -10.89 5.54 -1.91
C PHE A 29 -11.15 5.81 -0.43
N SER A 30 -12.39 6.16 -0.08
CA SER A 30 -12.77 6.51 1.30
C SER A 30 -12.69 5.33 2.26
N GLU A 31 -13.06 4.13 1.79
CA GLU A 31 -12.95 2.89 2.56
C GLU A 31 -11.49 2.54 2.80
N LEU A 32 -10.66 2.63 1.76
CA LEU A 32 -9.22 2.41 1.89
C LEU A 32 -8.59 3.42 2.86
N GLN A 33 -8.94 4.71 2.75
CA GLN A 33 -8.45 5.74 3.64
C GLN A 33 -8.79 5.45 5.11
N ARG A 34 -10.02 5.00 5.40
CA ARG A 34 -10.42 4.58 6.74
C ARG A 34 -9.63 3.36 7.21
N ALA A 35 -9.41 2.39 6.32
CA ALA A 35 -8.69 1.16 6.63
C ALA A 35 -7.17 1.34 6.88
N VAL A 36 -6.61 2.47 6.43
CA VAL A 36 -5.21 2.88 6.65
C VAL A 36 -5.09 4.21 7.39
N ALA A 37 -6.11 4.60 8.16
CA ALA A 37 -6.06 5.78 9.01
C ALA A 37 -4.89 5.69 10.02
N PRO A 38 -4.28 6.82 10.45
CA PRO A 38 -4.67 8.21 10.20
C PRO A 38 -4.03 8.88 8.96
N ILE A 39 -3.90 8.18 7.82
CA ILE A 39 -3.34 8.79 6.60
C ILE A 39 -4.15 10.01 6.09
N ALA A 40 -3.43 11.05 5.68
CA ALA A 40 -4.03 12.20 5.01
C ALA A 40 -4.44 11.86 3.57
N GLN A 41 -5.56 12.41 3.11
CA GLN A 41 -6.10 12.17 1.75
C GLN A 41 -5.08 12.47 0.65
N LYS A 42 -4.34 13.59 0.77
CA LYS A 42 -3.29 13.99 -0.19
C LYS A 42 -2.19 12.94 -0.30
N GLU A 43 -1.79 12.36 0.83
CA GLU A 43 -0.74 11.35 0.90
C GLU A 43 -1.20 10.00 0.34
N LEU A 44 -2.44 9.58 0.66
CA LEU A 44 -3.02 8.38 0.05
C LEU A 44 -3.11 8.51 -1.48
N THR A 45 -3.57 9.67 -1.96
CA THR A 45 -3.65 9.97 -3.39
C THR A 45 -2.27 9.89 -4.06
N ARG A 46 -1.25 10.47 -3.42
CA ARG A 46 0.13 10.45 -3.92
C ARG A 46 0.63 9.02 -4.06
N GLN A 47 0.46 8.20 -3.02
CA GLN A 47 0.94 6.81 -3.01
C GLN A 47 0.21 5.93 -4.02
N LEU A 48 -1.13 6.04 -4.11
CA LEU A 48 -1.91 5.27 -5.08
C LEU A 48 -1.51 5.58 -6.53
N ARG A 49 -1.24 6.86 -6.85
CA ARG A 49 -0.73 7.25 -8.18
C ARG A 49 0.64 6.64 -8.47
N GLN A 50 1.54 6.62 -7.49
CA GLN A 50 2.86 6.01 -7.66
C GLN A 50 2.75 4.49 -7.86
N PHE A 51 1.87 3.81 -7.12
CA PHE A 51 1.62 2.39 -7.30
C PHE A 51 0.96 2.07 -8.65
N GLU A 52 0.05 2.91 -9.12
CA GLU A 52 -0.55 2.80 -10.45
C GLU A 52 0.51 2.93 -11.55
N GLN A 53 1.38 3.94 -11.46
CA GLN A 53 2.49 4.14 -12.40
C GLN A 53 3.47 2.96 -12.43
N CYS A 54 3.65 2.28 -11.30
CA CYS A 54 4.49 1.08 -11.21
C CYS A 54 3.74 -0.23 -11.53
N GLY A 55 2.45 -0.17 -11.87
CA GLY A 55 1.65 -1.36 -12.18
C GLY A 55 1.36 -2.27 -10.98
N LEU A 56 1.50 -1.77 -9.74
CA LEU A 56 1.21 -2.52 -8.52
C LEU A 56 -0.28 -2.46 -8.14
N VAL A 57 -0.96 -1.39 -8.55
CA VAL A 57 -2.38 -1.13 -8.25
C VAL A 57 -3.09 -0.69 -9.53
N THR A 58 -4.30 -1.17 -9.76
CA THR A 58 -5.19 -0.63 -10.80
C THR A 58 -6.14 0.39 -10.22
N ARG A 59 -6.53 1.37 -11.04
CA ARG A 59 -7.55 2.37 -10.72
C ARG A 59 -8.68 2.25 -11.74
N GLN A 60 -9.89 2.01 -11.26
CA GLN A 60 -11.08 1.95 -12.10
C GLN A 60 -12.02 3.11 -11.77
N VAL A 61 -12.48 3.84 -12.79
CA VAL A 61 -13.45 4.92 -12.67
C VAL A 61 -14.79 4.44 -13.18
N PHE A 62 -15.83 4.64 -12.38
CA PHE A 62 -17.21 4.32 -12.75
C PHE A 62 -17.97 5.63 -12.97
N PRO A 63 -18.44 5.90 -14.21
CA PRO A 63 -19.17 7.12 -14.55
C PRO A 63 -20.66 7.00 -14.15
N GLU A 64 -20.91 6.74 -12.87
CA GLU A 64 -22.25 6.76 -12.26
C GLU A 64 -22.46 8.07 -11.47
N VAL A 65 -23.68 8.32 -10.98
CA VAL A 65 -23.97 9.49 -10.14
C VAL A 65 -24.25 9.01 -8.71
N PRO A 66 -23.43 9.38 -7.71
CA PRO A 66 -22.17 10.12 -7.79
C PRO A 66 -21.01 9.26 -8.36
N PRO A 67 -19.99 9.87 -9.00
CA PRO A 67 -18.89 9.11 -9.58
C PRO A 67 -18.08 8.40 -8.49
N ARG A 68 -17.76 7.12 -8.71
CA ARG A 68 -16.91 6.34 -7.81
C ARG A 68 -15.61 5.91 -8.48
N VAL A 69 -14.59 5.75 -7.64
CA VAL A 69 -13.26 5.28 -8.04
C VAL A 69 -12.88 4.14 -7.12
N GLU A 70 -12.44 3.04 -7.70
CA GLU A 70 -11.98 1.86 -6.99
C GLU A 70 -10.52 1.55 -7.31
N TYR A 71 -9.84 0.99 -6.31
CA TYR A 71 -8.45 0.58 -6.39
C TYR A 71 -8.36 -0.91 -6.09
N GLN A 72 -7.49 -1.62 -6.81
CA GLN A 72 -7.28 -3.04 -6.59
C GLN A 72 -5.80 -3.39 -6.76
N ILE A 73 -5.30 -4.33 -5.94
CA ILE A 73 -3.94 -4.86 -6.13
C ILE A 73 -3.86 -5.63 -7.45
N THR A 74 -2.78 -5.44 -8.20
CA THR A 74 -2.55 -6.21 -9.44
C THR A 74 -1.93 -7.58 -9.14
N PRO A 75 -1.92 -8.53 -10.09
CA PRO A 75 -1.15 -9.76 -9.96
C PRO A 75 0.34 -9.50 -9.65
N LEU A 76 0.95 -8.50 -10.30
CA LEU A 76 2.31 -8.06 -9.99
C LEU A 76 2.42 -7.52 -8.57
N GLY A 77 1.48 -6.69 -8.12
CA GLY A 77 1.46 -6.19 -6.75
C GLY A 77 1.46 -7.32 -5.73
N LYS A 78 0.67 -8.37 -5.95
CA LYS A 78 0.61 -9.55 -5.07
C LYS A 78 1.94 -10.28 -4.92
N THR A 79 2.81 -10.27 -5.94
CA THR A 79 4.12 -10.94 -5.85
C THR A 79 5.07 -10.27 -4.85
N LEU A 80 4.76 -9.07 -4.36
CA LEU A 80 5.51 -8.42 -3.29
C LEU A 80 5.21 -8.99 -1.91
N ARG A 81 4.10 -9.73 -1.73
CA ARG A 81 3.69 -10.23 -0.41
C ARG A 81 4.77 -11.06 0.29
N PRO A 82 5.42 -12.07 -0.35
CA PRO A 82 6.47 -12.85 0.30
C PRO A 82 7.65 -11.99 0.76
N THR A 83 8.01 -10.96 -0.01
CA THR A 83 9.08 -10.01 0.33
C THR A 83 8.71 -9.17 1.56
N LEU A 84 7.48 -8.68 1.62
CA LEU A 84 6.98 -7.93 2.78
C LEU A 84 6.87 -8.82 4.02
N ASP A 85 6.43 -10.05 3.86
CA ASP A 85 6.34 -11.04 4.95
C ASP A 85 7.74 -11.38 5.49
N SER A 86 8.73 -11.54 4.61
CA SER A 86 10.12 -11.76 5.01
C SER A 86 10.70 -10.55 5.76
N LEU A 87 10.41 -9.33 5.31
CA LEU A 87 10.84 -8.12 6.01
C LEU A 87 10.17 -8.01 7.39
N ALA A 88 8.87 -8.32 7.47
CA ALA A 88 8.13 -8.33 8.73
C ALA A 88 8.65 -9.40 9.70
N ALA A 89 9.00 -10.59 9.21
CA ALA A 89 9.63 -11.63 10.01
C ALA A 89 10.97 -11.16 10.58
N TRP A 90 11.86 -10.64 9.72
CA TRP A 90 13.15 -10.11 10.16
C TRP A 90 12.99 -9.02 11.22
N MET A 91 12.06 -8.07 11.02
CA MET A 91 11.77 -7.03 12.00
C MET A 91 11.28 -7.60 13.33
N ARG A 92 10.43 -8.63 13.34
CA ARG A 92 9.97 -9.26 14.59
C ARG A 92 11.12 -9.92 15.34
N ASP A 93 12.00 -10.62 14.63
CA ASP A 93 13.11 -11.35 15.23
C ASP A 93 14.18 -10.40 15.81
N HIS A 94 14.33 -9.20 15.23
CA HIS A 94 15.37 -8.23 15.61
C HIS A 94 14.83 -6.97 16.28
N ALA A 95 13.50 -6.81 16.43
CA ALA A 95 12.87 -5.66 17.10
C ALA A 95 13.48 -5.36 18.49
N PRO A 96 13.78 -6.36 19.35
CA PRO A 96 14.40 -6.08 20.65
C PRO A 96 15.77 -5.40 20.54
N GLN A 97 16.53 -5.68 19.48
CA GLN A 97 17.87 -5.12 19.25
C GLN A 97 17.80 -3.71 18.68
N LEU A 98 16.77 -3.42 17.88
CA LEU A 98 16.52 -2.10 17.28
C LEU A 98 16.00 -1.08 18.30
N ILE A 99 15.22 -1.53 19.28
CA ILE A 99 14.62 -0.66 20.31
C ILE A 99 15.57 -0.50 21.51
N GLY A 100 16.57 -1.36 21.65
CA GLY A 100 17.57 -1.36 22.73
C GLY A 100 18.79 -0.46 22.53
N SER A 101 18.84 0.36 21.47
CA SER A 101 19.92 1.34 21.26
C SER A 101 19.37 2.76 21.47
N GLN A 102 19.20 3.17 22.73
CA GLN A 102 19.16 4.57 23.14
C GLN A 102 20.41 4.89 23.95
#